data_AF-A0A2G6EYI4-F1
#
_entry.id   AF-A0A2G6EYI4-F1
#
_cell.length_a   1.000
_cell.length_b   1.000
_cell.length_c   1.000
_cell.angle_alpha   90.00
_cell.angle_beta   90.00
_cell.angle_gamma   90.00
#
_symmetry.space_group_name_H-M   'P 1'
#
loop_
_entity.id
_entity.type
_entity.pdbx_description
1 polymer ?
#
loop_
_entity_poly.entity_id
_entity_poly.type
_entity_poly.pdbx_seq_one_letter_code
_entity_poly.pdbx_strand_id
1 'polypeptide(L)'
;YNNSKKITYLPVFDEYKETEIDGEENQIIQAVSKIIELEKTDKKFREKYLKKEKQTLFLNKNTKIILEKYIERGNYILPQEIKIEDSLNNIVADISLDEIKVNTDIVKETFILEDKKIK
;
A
#
# COMPACT_ATOMS: atom_id res chain seq x y z
N TYR A 1 2.78 -5.54 -9.62
CA TYR A 1 3.91 -4.88 -8.94
C TYR A 1 4.98 -5.92 -8.63
N ASN A 2 6.20 -5.73 -9.13
CA ASN A 2 7.36 -6.56 -8.79
C ASN A 2 8.59 -5.63 -8.79
N ASN A 3 9.41 -5.67 -7.74
CA ASN A 3 10.69 -4.95 -7.67
C ASN A 3 10.67 -3.50 -8.19
N SER A 4 9.89 -2.62 -7.56
CA SER A 4 9.87 -1.18 -7.87
C SER A 4 9.42 -0.81 -9.30
N LYS A 5 8.72 -1.71 -9.99
CA LYS A 5 8.20 -1.51 -11.35
C LYS A 5 6.68 -1.64 -11.36
N LYS A 6 6.02 -0.63 -11.94
CA LYS A 6 4.59 -0.63 -12.22
C LYS A 6 4.41 -1.08 -13.67
N ILE A 7 3.68 -2.18 -13.83
CA ILE A 7 3.31 -2.69 -15.14
C ILE A 7 1.86 -2.27 -15.33
N THR A 8 1.62 -1.35 -16.26
CA THR A 8 0.27 -0.90 -16.63
C THR A 8 -0.09 -1.50 -17.98
N TYR A 9 -1.21 -2.21 -18.02
CA TYR A 9 -1.74 -2.81 -19.25
C TYR A 9 -2.80 -1.87 -19.86
N LEU A 10 -2.63 -1.49 -21.13
CA LEU A 10 -3.59 -0.66 -21.88
C LEU A 10 -4.29 -1.50 -22.96
N PRO A 11 -5.52 -2.00 -22.72
CA PRO A 11 -6.18 -2.98 -23.59
C PRO A 11 -6.52 -2.46 -24.99
N VAL A 12 -6.67 -1.14 -25.15
CA VAL A 12 -7.01 -0.51 -26.45
C VAL A 12 -5.83 -0.58 -27.44
N PHE A 13 -4.61 -0.75 -26.94
CA PHE A 13 -3.39 -0.70 -27.74
C PHE A 13 -2.57 -2.00 -27.69
N ASP A 14 -2.97 -2.98 -26.86
CA ASP A 14 -2.23 -4.23 -26.60
C ASP A 14 -0.76 -3.95 -26.22
N GLU A 15 -0.55 -2.91 -25.41
CA GLU A 15 0.77 -2.44 -24.97
C GLU A 15 0.94 -2.58 -23.45
N TYR A 16 2.10 -3.11 -23.08
CA TYR A 16 2.62 -3.07 -21.72
C TYR A 16 3.50 -1.84 -21.55
N LYS A 17 3.08 -0.93 -20.66
CA LYS A 17 3.94 0.17 -20.22
C LYS A 17 4.58 -0.21 -18.89
N GLU A 18 5.86 -0.53 -18.96
CA GLU A 18 6.74 -0.62 -17.81
C GLU A 18 7.24 0.78 -17.50
N THR A 19 6.59 1.42 -16.51
CA THR A 19 7.03 2.73 -16.04
C THR A 19 7.92 2.51 -14.83
N GLU A 20 9.11 3.12 -14.82
CA GLU A 20 9.82 3.35 -13.56
C GLU A 20 8.87 4.13 -12.66
N ILE A 21 8.66 3.62 -11.45
CA ILE A 21 7.77 4.24 -10.49
C ILE A 21 8.46 5.53 -10.05
N ASP A 22 7.96 6.67 -10.53
CA ASP A 22 8.37 8.00 -10.11
C ASP A 22 8.24 8.14 -8.58
N GLY A 23 9.05 9.02 -7.99
CA GLY A 23 9.32 9.10 -6.55
C GLY A 23 8.09 9.27 -5.66
N GLU A 24 6.94 9.69 -6.18
CA GLU A 24 5.68 9.85 -5.45
C GLU A 24 4.88 8.54 -5.31
N GLU A 25 4.67 7.76 -6.39
CA GLU A 25 4.02 6.43 -6.30
C GLU A 25 4.85 5.47 -5.45
N ASN A 26 6.18 5.64 -5.45
CA ASN A 26 7.10 4.86 -4.64
C ASN A 26 6.91 5.15 -3.14
N GLN A 27 6.57 6.38 -2.74
CA GLN A 27 6.36 6.74 -1.34
C GLN A 27 5.14 6.05 -0.73
N ILE A 28 4.05 5.90 -1.49
CA ILE A 28 2.85 5.17 -1.02
C ILE A 28 3.18 3.69 -0.80
N ILE A 29 3.86 3.06 -1.76
CA ILE A 29 4.26 1.65 -1.66
C ILE A 29 5.24 1.43 -0.50
N GLN A 30 6.22 2.32 -0.34
CA GLN A 30 7.16 2.26 0.77
C GLN A 30 6.46 2.48 2.11
N ALA A 31 5.49 3.39 2.17
CA ALA A 31 4.67 3.62 3.37
C ALA A 31 3.92 2.36 3.79
N VAL A 32 3.22 1.72 2.85
CA VAL A 32 2.50 0.46 3.11
C VAL A 32 3.47 -0.64 3.55
N SER A 33 4.59 -0.78 2.85
CA SER A 33 5.63 -1.76 3.21
C SER A 33 6.18 -1.52 4.62
N LYS A 34 6.36 -0.26 5.01
CA LYS A 34 6.85 0.11 6.33
C LYS A 34 5.87 -0.24 7.44
N ILE A 35 4.57 -0.04 7.20
CA ILE A 35 3.51 -0.42 8.16
C ILE A 35 3.55 -1.93 8.41
N ILE A 36 3.66 -2.74 7.33
CA ILE A 36 3.73 -4.21 7.42
C ILE A 36 5.01 -4.66 8.14
N GLU A 37 6.14 -4.01 7.87
CA GLU A 37 7.41 -4.32 8.55
C GLU A 37 7.32 -4.03 10.06
N LEU A 38 6.79 -2.87 10.44
CA LEU A 38 6.67 -2.46 11.85
C LEU A 38 5.68 -3.32 12.63
N GLU A 39 4.58 -3.75 12.01
CA GLU A 39 3.63 -4.69 12.63
C GLU A 39 4.33 -6.00 13.04
N LYS A 40 5.25 -6.49 12.22
CA LYS A 40 6.01 -7.72 12.50
C LYS A 40 7.13 -7.51 13.52
N THR A 41 7.88 -6.41 13.39
CA THR A 41 9.18 -6.22 14.05
C THR A 41 9.12 -5.35 15.31
N ASP A 42 8.22 -4.38 15.40
CA ASP A 42 8.13 -3.44 16.52
C ASP A 42 6.93 -3.80 17.43
N LYS A 43 7.26 -4.29 18.63
CA LYS A 43 6.26 -4.68 19.63
C LYS A 43 5.38 -3.52 20.08
N LYS A 44 5.94 -2.31 20.27
CA LYS A 44 5.17 -1.15 20.75
C LYS A 44 4.22 -0.65 19.65
N PHE A 45 4.69 -0.63 18.41
CA PHE A 45 3.84 -0.31 17.26
C PHE A 45 2.70 -1.32 17.14
N ARG A 46 3.02 -2.62 17.18
CA ARG A 46 2.01 -3.69 17.11
C ARG A 46 0.97 -3.60 18.22
N GLU A 47 1.37 -3.36 19.46
CA GLU A 47 0.43 -3.20 20.59
C GLU A 47 -0.55 -2.06 20.37
N LYS A 48 -0.08 -0.90 19.90
CA LYS A 48 -0.94 0.24 19.56
C LYS A 48 -1.83 -0.03 18.35
N TYR A 49 -1.28 -0.71 17.35
CA TYR A 49 -1.99 -1.10 16.14
C TYR A 49 -3.17 -2.04 16.46
N LEU A 50 -2.95 -3.06 17.30
CA LEU A 50 -4.00 -3.98 17.76
C LEU A 50 -5.06 -3.28 18.60
N LYS A 51 -4.68 -2.22 19.33
CA LYS A 51 -5.63 -1.35 20.06
C LYS A 51 -6.33 -0.31 19.17
N LYS A 52 -6.01 -0.26 17.88
CA LYS A 52 -6.55 0.69 16.90
C LYS A 52 -6.29 2.14 17.29
N GLU A 53 -5.18 2.39 17.97
CA GLU A 53 -4.79 3.74 18.37
C GLU A 53 -4.29 4.52 17.16
N LYS A 54 -4.58 5.83 17.11
CA LYS A 54 -3.99 6.71 16.09
C LYS A 54 -2.47 6.68 16.20
N GLN A 55 -1.79 6.46 15.07
CA GLN A 55 -0.34 6.34 15.04
C GLN A 55 0.27 7.22 13.97
N THR A 56 1.43 7.80 14.29
CA THR A 56 2.25 8.55 13.35
C THR A 56 3.61 7.88 13.27
N LEU A 57 4.05 7.60 12.05
CA LEU A 57 5.33 7.01 11.73
C LEU A 57 6.02 7.84 10.65
N PHE A 58 7.35 7.79 10.63
CA PHE A 58 8.15 8.51 9.65
C PHE A 58 8.64 7.53 8.60
N LEU A 59 8.37 7.81 7.33
CA LEU A 59 8.90 7.04 6.22
C LEU A 59 10.38 7.41 5.98
N ASN A 60 10.67 8.70 6.07
CA ASN A 60 12.00 9.28 5.98
C ASN A 60 12.00 10.63 6.74
N LYS A 61 13.05 11.45 6.62
CA LYS A 61 13.14 12.76 7.32
C LYS A 61 12.05 13.76 6.89
N ASN A 62 11.44 13.54 5.74
CA ASN A 62 10.57 14.49 5.06
C ASN A 62 9.16 13.95 4.81
N THR A 63 8.86 12.70 5.17
CA THR A 63 7.56 12.08 4.92
C THR A 63 7.04 11.39 6.17
N LYS A 64 5.83 11.77 6.58
CA LYS A 64 5.08 11.19 7.69
C LYS A 64 3.93 10.36 7.16
N ILE A 65 3.62 9.29 7.87
CA ILE A 65 2.45 8.45 7.62
C ILE A 65 1.63 8.45 8.90
N ILE A 66 0.35 8.71 8.77
CA ILE A 66 -0.61 8.83 9.86
C ILE A 66 -1.71 7.82 9.62
N LEU A 67 -1.86 6.88 10.57
CA LEU A 67 -2.94 5.91 10.59
C LEU A 67 -4.04 6.49 11.49
N GLU A 68 -5.11 7.00 10.89
CA GLU A 68 -6.17 7.71 11.61
C GLU A 68 -7.25 6.80 12.15
N LYS A 69 -7.67 5.82 11.33
CA LYS A 69 -8.70 4.86 11.68
C LYS A 69 -8.32 3.47 11.24
N TYR A 70 -8.96 2.48 11.87
CA TYR A 70 -8.77 1.07 11.58
C TYR A 70 -10.12 0.41 11.40
N ILE A 71 -10.11 -0.65 10.60
CA ILE A 71 -11.27 -1.46 10.29
C ILE A 71 -10.96 -2.92 10.59
N GLU A 72 -11.95 -3.60 11.17
CA GLU A 72 -11.92 -5.04 11.37
C GLU A 72 -12.74 -5.75 10.31
N ARG A 73 -12.14 -6.79 9.74
CA ARG A 73 -12.79 -7.69 8.78
C ARG A 73 -12.34 -9.12 9.09
N GLY A 74 -13.25 -9.93 9.63
CA GLY A 74 -12.92 -11.25 10.16
C GLY A 74 -11.92 -11.13 11.32
N ASN A 75 -10.79 -11.83 11.21
CA ASN A 75 -9.72 -11.82 12.20
C ASN A 75 -8.58 -10.82 11.87
N TYR A 76 -8.83 -9.89 10.94
CA TYR A 76 -7.82 -8.95 10.46
C TYR A 76 -8.15 -7.52 10.90
N ILE A 77 -7.12 -6.80 11.35
CA ILE A 77 -7.16 -5.37 11.65
C ILE A 77 -6.35 -4.66 10.56
N LEU A 78 -6.99 -3.75 9.84
CA LEU A 78 -6.39 -2.99 8.74
C LEU A 78 -6.52 -1.49 9.01
N PRO A 79 -5.57 -0.65 8.57
CA PRO A 79 -5.76 0.78 8.65
C PRO A 79 -6.77 1.20 7.58
N GLN A 80 -7.86 1.84 8.01
CA GLN A 80 -8.93 2.29 7.12
C GLN A 80 -8.59 3.63 6.48
N GLU A 81 -8.06 4.56 7.27
CA GLU A 81 -7.72 5.92 6.84
C GLU A 81 -6.23 6.13 7.06
N ILE A 82 -5.49 6.34 5.96
CA ILE A 82 -4.03 6.54 5.96
C ILE A 82 -3.74 7.86 5.27
N LYS A 83 -3.10 8.78 6.00
CA LYS A 83 -2.59 10.03 5.44
C LYS A 83 -1.08 10.00 5.32
N ILE A 84 -0.58 10.52 4.23
CA ILE A 84 0.85 10.72 4.00
C ILE A 84 1.08 12.22 3.86
N GLU A 85 1.95 12.76 4.70
CA GLU A 85 2.27 14.18 4.75
C GLU A 85 3.75 14.41 4.48
N ASP A 86 4.09 15.55 3.87
CA ASP A 86 5.48 15.98 3.74
C ASP A 86 6.01 16.68 5.02
N SER A 87 7.24 17.18 4.99
CA SER A 87 7.87 17.89 6.10
C SER A 87 7.17 19.20 6.49
N LEU A 88 6.39 19.78 5.58
CA LEU A 88 5.62 21.01 5.78
C LEU A 88 4.17 20.72 6.17
N ASN A 89 3.82 19.45 6.38
CA ASN A 89 2.47 18.94 6.65
C ASN A 89 1.49 19.15 5.47
N ASN A 90 1.99 19.22 4.24
CA ASN A 90 1.13 19.12 3.06
C ASN A 90 0.71 17.66 2.87
N ILE A 91 -0.57 17.44 2.56
CA ILE A 91 -1.10 16.10 2.28
C ILE A 91 -0.60 15.66 0.91
N VAL A 92 0.30 14.68 0.90
CA VAL A 92 0.81 14.02 -0.31
C VAL A 92 -0.18 12.96 -0.77
N ALA A 93 -0.80 12.25 0.17
CA ALA A 93 -1.85 11.27 -0.13
C ALA A 93 -2.84 11.15 1.04
N ASP A 94 -4.11 10.93 0.70
CA ASP A 94 -5.16 10.54 1.63
C ASP A 94 -5.84 9.27 1.08
N ILE A 95 -5.76 8.18 1.83
CA ILE A 95 -6.15 6.85 1.38
C ILE A 95 -7.24 6.33 2.32
N SER A 96 -8.40 5.99 1.75
CA SER A 96 -9.51 5.33 2.46
C SER A 96 -9.73 3.92 1.88
N LEU A 97 -9.93 2.95 2.77
CA LEU A 97 -10.31 1.57 2.42
C LEU A 97 -11.74 1.28 2.86
N ASP A 98 -12.66 1.11 1.91
CA ASP A 98 -14.07 0.91 2.23
C ASP A 98 -14.52 -0.57 2.07
N GLU A 99 -14.63 -1.05 0.84
CA GLU A 99 -15.14 -2.39 0.52
C GLU A 99 -14.08 -3.48 0.63
N ILE A 100 -13.53 -3.68 1.82
CA ILE A 100 -12.52 -4.71 2.07
C ILE A 100 -13.16 -6.10 2.11
N LYS A 101 -12.74 -6.97 1.20
CA LYS A 101 -13.03 -8.42 1.21
C LYS A 101 -11.78 -9.19 1.62
N VAL A 102 -11.94 -10.16 2.52
CA VAL A 102 -10.85 -10.96 3.07
C VAL A 102 -11.10 -12.44 2.75
N ASN A 103 -10.02 -13.20 2.52
CA ASN A 103 -10.09 -14.61 2.13
C ASN A 103 -10.96 -14.85 0.89
N THR A 104 -10.95 -13.92 -0.06
CA THR A 104 -11.58 -14.11 -1.37
C THR A 104 -10.68 -15.00 -2.21
N ASP A 105 -11.26 -15.95 -2.93
CA ASP A 105 -10.54 -16.74 -3.93
C ASP A 105 -10.04 -15.81 -5.02
N ILE A 106 -8.75 -15.48 -4.98
CA ILE A 106 -8.11 -14.76 -6.07
C ILE A 106 -7.55 -15.82 -7.01
N VAL A 107 -8.18 -15.94 -8.18
CA VAL A 107 -7.76 -16.90 -9.20
C VAL A 107 -6.36 -16.51 -9.69
N LYS A 108 -5.48 -17.50 -9.86
CA LYS A 108 -4.05 -17.28 -10.18
C LYS A 108 -3.89 -16.49 -11.48
N GLU A 109 -4.84 -16.68 -12.39
CA GLU A 109 -5.00 -16.00 -13.67
C GLU A 109 -5.11 -14.47 -13.52
N THR A 110 -5.61 -13.97 -12.38
CA THR A 110 -5.65 -12.52 -12.07
C THR A 110 -4.25 -11.90 -11.91
N PHE A 111 -3.21 -12.72 -11.70
CA PHE A 111 -1.82 -12.28 -11.55
C PHE A 111 -0.92 -12.70 -12.72
N ILE A 112 -1.46 -13.40 -13.71
CA ILE A 112 -0.73 -13.69 -14.95
C ILE A 112 -0.79 -12.42 -15.79
N LEU A 113 0.34 -11.72 -15.88
CA LEU A 113 0.58 -10.80 -16.99
C LEU A 113 0.61 -11.68 -18.24
N GLU A 114 -0.30 -11.47 -19.20
CA GLU A 114 -0.36 -12.23 -20.45
C GLU A 114 0.85 -11.90 -21.34
N ASP A 115 2.06 -12.27 -20.93
CA ASP A 115 3.25 -12.02 -21.73
C ASP A 115 3.88 -13.30 -22.25
N LYS A 116 3.88 -13.37 -23.60
CA LYS A 116 4.67 -14.21 -24.53
C LYS A 116 3.88 -15.28 -25.30
N LYS A 117 3.10 -14.85 -26.29
CA LYS A 117 3.12 -15.53 -27.60
C LYS A 117 4.42 -15.17 -28.32
N ILE A 118 5.54 -15.80 -27.92
CA ILE A 118 6.69 -15.91 -28.81
C ILE A 118 6.33 -17.01 -29.81
N LYS A 119 6.12 -16.61 -31.06
CA LYS A 119 6.03 -17.52 -32.21
C LYS A 119 7.36 -18.25 -32.42
#